data_AF-A0A953CP91-F1
#
_entry.id   AF-A0A953CP91-F1
#
_cell.length_a   1.000
_cell.length_b   1.000
_cell.length_c   1.000
_cell.angle_alpha   90.00
_cell.angle_beta   90.00
_cell.angle_gamma   90.00
#
_symmetry.space_group_name_H-M   'P 1'
#
loop_
_entity.id
_entity.type
_entity.pdbx_description
1 polymer ?
#
loop_
_entity_poly.entity_id
_entity_poly.type
_entity_poly.pdbx_seq_one_letter_code
_entity_poly.pdbx_strand_id
1 'polypeptide(L)'
;MPGSDTIAYFSMEIGLDEAMPTYSGGLGVLAGDTVRSAADGDVPMVAVTLVHRKGYFRQRLDAVGGQTEEPQPWSPEALLTEMPARASVSIEGREVALRAWRYDVHGAGGVTLPVLLLDSDLPGNAESDRRLTDYLYGGDERYRLCQEIVLGIGGVRMLRALGYDSIRRFHMNEGHAALLVLELGFEEMKRRGLDEVTREVAVAVKPMCVFTTHTPVPAGHDQFPLSMLRRVLTDYGDAYN
;
A
#
# COMPACT_ATOMS: atom_id res chain seq x y z
N MET A 1 10.31 18.53 8.79
CA MET A 1 8.99 17.96 8.47
C MET A 1 8.81 18.01 6.97
N PRO A 2 8.17 17.02 6.34
CA PRO A 2 7.88 17.05 4.90
C PRO A 2 7.14 18.34 4.54
N GLY A 3 7.55 19.02 3.48
CA GLY A 3 6.88 20.25 3.02
C GLY A 3 5.46 19.97 2.52
N SER A 4 4.62 21.02 2.45
CA SER A 4 3.23 20.95 1.98
C SER A 4 3.04 20.47 0.54
N ASP A 5 4.13 20.28 -0.21
CA ASP A 5 4.12 19.85 -1.61
C ASP A 5 4.39 18.35 -1.80
N THR A 6 4.54 17.59 -0.72
CA THR A 6 4.87 16.16 -0.76
C THR A 6 3.80 15.34 -1.48
N ILE A 7 4.23 14.46 -2.38
CA ILE A 7 3.40 13.46 -3.06
C ILE A 7 3.53 12.12 -2.33
N ALA A 8 2.41 11.49 -2.01
CA ALA A 8 2.41 10.11 -1.54
C ALA A 8 2.09 9.17 -2.71
N TYR A 9 3.04 8.31 -3.07
CA TYR A 9 2.94 7.39 -4.19
C TYR A 9 2.66 5.97 -3.68
N PHE A 10 1.50 5.43 -4.00
CA PHE A 10 1.05 4.12 -3.53
C PHE A 10 1.12 3.11 -4.66
N SER A 11 1.76 1.96 -4.40
CA SER A 11 1.77 0.85 -5.33
C SER A 11 1.79 -0.50 -4.61
N MET A 12 1.08 -1.47 -5.18
CA MET A 12 1.08 -2.85 -4.67
C MET A 12 2.42 -3.55 -4.89
N GLU A 13 3.17 -3.17 -5.92
CA GLU A 13 4.50 -3.69 -6.20
C GLU A 13 5.51 -2.59 -6.49
N ILE A 14 6.78 -2.84 -6.15
CA ILE A 14 7.88 -1.92 -6.46
C ILE A 14 9.20 -2.69 -6.57
N GLY A 15 9.96 -2.45 -7.64
CA GLY A 15 11.30 -3.00 -7.83
C GLY A 15 12.34 -2.01 -7.31
N LEU A 16 13.06 -2.36 -6.24
CA LEU A 16 14.02 -1.46 -5.57
C LEU A 16 15.44 -2.00 -5.55
N ASP A 17 15.57 -3.29 -5.21
CA ASP A 17 16.83 -4.00 -5.06
C ASP A 17 16.58 -5.49 -5.40
N GLU A 18 17.57 -6.17 -5.96
CA GLU A 18 17.45 -7.58 -6.33
C GLU A 18 17.21 -8.52 -5.14
N ALA A 19 17.63 -8.12 -3.93
CA ALA A 19 17.40 -8.86 -2.69
C ALA A 19 15.99 -8.65 -2.11
N MET A 20 15.19 -7.73 -2.69
CA MET A 20 13.84 -7.38 -2.24
C MET A 20 12.80 -7.89 -3.25
N PRO A 21 12.15 -9.05 -3.01
CA PRO A 21 11.17 -9.64 -3.93
C PRO A 21 9.79 -8.95 -3.84
N THR A 22 9.75 -7.63 -3.96
CA THR A 22 8.55 -6.81 -3.78
C THR A 22 7.83 -6.47 -5.10
N TYR A 23 8.16 -7.16 -6.19
CA TYR A 23 7.51 -6.98 -7.49
C TYR A 23 7.41 -8.27 -8.31
N SER A 24 6.48 -8.28 -9.26
CA SER A 24 6.25 -9.40 -10.17
C SER A 24 6.53 -9.07 -11.65
N GLY A 25 6.42 -7.79 -12.04
CA GLY A 25 6.54 -7.42 -13.45
C GLY A 25 6.74 -5.92 -13.70
N GLY A 26 6.24 -5.48 -14.86
CA GLY A 26 6.49 -4.13 -15.37
C GLY A 26 5.91 -3.00 -14.53
N LEU A 27 4.82 -3.23 -13.79
CA LEU A 27 4.21 -2.23 -12.92
C LEU A 27 5.16 -1.84 -11.77
N GLY A 28 5.83 -2.83 -11.18
CA GLY A 28 6.79 -2.65 -10.09
C GLY A 28 8.11 -2.08 -10.56
N VAL A 29 8.59 -2.47 -11.74
CA VAL A 29 9.76 -1.82 -12.38
C VAL A 29 9.46 -0.34 -12.60
N LEU A 30 8.30 -0.02 -13.18
CA LEU A 30 7.87 1.36 -13.38
C LEU A 30 7.76 2.12 -12.05
N ALA A 31 7.21 1.50 -11.00
CA ALA A 31 7.13 2.13 -9.68
C ALA A 31 8.53 2.46 -9.11
N GLY A 32 9.48 1.54 -9.25
CA GLY A 32 10.88 1.75 -8.84
C GLY A 32 11.53 2.90 -9.60
N ASP A 33 11.42 2.88 -10.93
CA ASP A 33 11.94 3.92 -11.82
C ASP A 33 11.27 5.28 -11.55
N THR A 34 9.98 5.29 -11.20
CA THR A 34 9.24 6.50 -10.84
C THR A 34 9.82 7.13 -9.58
N VAL A 35 10.03 6.34 -8.52
CA VAL A 35 10.62 6.86 -7.27
C VAL A 35 12.06 7.30 -7.50
N ARG A 36 12.84 6.54 -8.28
CA ARG A 36 14.21 6.93 -8.61
C ARG A 36 14.27 8.24 -9.40
N SER A 37 13.41 8.39 -10.41
CA SER A 37 13.31 9.60 -11.21
C SER A 37 12.85 10.80 -10.38
N ALA A 38 11.93 10.59 -9.43
CA ALA A 38 11.53 11.61 -8.47
C ALA A 38 12.70 12.07 -7.60
N ALA A 39 13.54 11.13 -7.13
CA ALA A 39 14.74 11.45 -6.36
C ALA A 39 15.78 12.21 -7.22
N ASP A 40 16.01 11.77 -8.46
CA ASP A 40 16.93 12.44 -9.39
C ASP A 40 16.46 13.87 -9.73
N GLY A 41 15.15 14.09 -9.79
CA GLY A 41 14.51 15.37 -10.14
C GLY A 41 14.13 16.28 -8.96
N ASP A 42 14.52 15.95 -7.73
CA ASP A 42 14.16 16.68 -6.50
C ASP A 42 12.63 16.88 -6.34
N VAL A 43 11.86 15.85 -6.71
CA VAL A 43 10.40 15.85 -6.52
C VAL A 43 10.09 15.32 -5.12
N PRO A 44 9.47 16.11 -4.22
CA PRO A 44 9.21 15.67 -2.85
C PRO A 44 8.18 14.55 -2.85
N MET A 45 8.62 13.33 -2.53
CA MET A 45 7.79 12.14 -2.58
C MET A 45 8.09 11.17 -1.42
N VAL A 46 7.05 10.49 -0.95
CA VAL A 46 7.14 9.29 -0.12
C VAL A 46 6.38 8.18 -0.82
N ALA A 47 7.00 7.02 -0.99
CA ALA A 47 6.33 5.87 -1.58
C ALA A 47 5.81 4.92 -0.49
N VAL A 48 4.68 4.26 -0.75
CA VAL A 48 4.05 3.30 0.17
C VAL A 48 3.71 2.02 -0.60
N THR A 49 4.11 0.89 -0.04
CA THR A 49 3.85 -0.45 -0.58
C THR A 49 3.71 -1.47 0.56
N LEU A 50 3.53 -2.75 0.24
CA LEU A 50 3.56 -3.85 1.19
C LEU A 50 4.91 -4.57 1.15
N VAL A 51 5.32 -5.17 2.26
CA VAL A 51 6.64 -5.81 2.37
C VAL A 51 6.75 -7.15 1.63
N HIS A 52 5.64 -7.85 1.35
CA HIS A 52 5.61 -9.15 0.65
C HIS A 52 6.69 -10.13 1.12
N ARG A 53 6.59 -10.61 2.37
CA ARG A 53 7.62 -11.45 3.03
C ARG A 53 8.01 -12.70 2.26
N LYS A 54 7.19 -13.17 1.33
CA LYS A 54 7.38 -14.35 0.48
C LYS A 54 7.40 -14.04 -1.01
N GLY A 55 7.39 -12.76 -1.37
CA GLY A 55 7.40 -12.25 -2.74
C GLY A 55 6.21 -12.71 -3.57
N TYR A 56 6.39 -12.71 -4.90
CA TYR A 56 5.43 -13.28 -5.83
C TYR A 56 5.55 -14.80 -5.84
N PHE A 57 6.60 -15.32 -6.48
CA PHE A 57 7.09 -16.70 -6.34
C PHE A 57 8.48 -16.82 -6.96
N ARG A 58 9.22 -17.84 -6.54
CA ARG A 58 10.41 -18.33 -7.25
C ARG A 58 10.00 -19.43 -8.22
N GLN A 59 10.24 -19.19 -9.51
CA GLN A 59 9.99 -20.17 -10.55
C GLN A 59 11.03 -21.29 -10.50
N ARG A 60 10.59 -22.53 -10.59
CA ARG A 60 11.44 -23.69 -10.87
C ARG A 60 10.92 -24.44 -12.08
N LEU A 61 11.82 -24.78 -12.99
CA LEU A 61 11.53 -25.60 -14.16
C LEU A 61 12.15 -26.98 -13.95
N ASP A 62 11.35 -28.03 -14.13
CA ASP A 62 11.85 -29.40 -14.14
C ASP A 62 12.53 -29.74 -15.49
N ALA A 63 13.08 -30.96 -15.58
CA ALA A 63 13.83 -31.41 -16.75
C ALA A 63 12.98 -31.53 -18.04
N VAL A 64 11.65 -31.51 -17.94
CA VAL A 64 10.72 -31.56 -19.09
C VAL A 64 10.02 -30.23 -19.33
N GLY A 65 10.40 -29.17 -18.62
CA GLY A 65 9.86 -27.81 -18.77
C GLY A 65 8.58 -27.55 -17.96
N GLY A 66 8.22 -28.42 -17.02
CA GLY A 66 7.13 -28.19 -16.07
C GLY A 66 7.50 -27.11 -15.06
N GLN A 67 6.61 -26.14 -14.87
CA GLN A 67 6.77 -25.09 -13.86
C GLN A 67 6.25 -25.54 -12.49
N THR A 68 7.03 -25.23 -11.47
CA THR A 68 6.59 -25.23 -10.07
C THR A 68 6.93 -23.89 -9.43
N GLU A 69 6.14 -23.51 -8.44
CA GLU A 69 6.21 -22.21 -7.77
C GLU A 69 6.56 -22.42 -6.31
N GLU A 70 7.60 -21.72 -5.84
CA GLU A 70 8.02 -21.76 -4.45
C GLU A 70 7.95 -20.37 -3.83
N PRO A 71 7.69 -20.24 -2.52
CA PRO A 71 7.85 -18.97 -1.82
C PRO A 71 9.27 -18.42 -1.98
N GLN A 72 9.40 -17.10 -2.07
CA GLN A 72 10.67 -16.38 -2.06
C GLN A 72 10.82 -15.62 -0.74
N PRO A 73 11.13 -16.30 0.38
CA PRO A 73 11.26 -15.65 1.68
C PRO A 73 12.48 -14.73 1.72
N TRP A 74 12.34 -13.63 2.43
CA TRP A 74 13.43 -12.70 2.72
C TRP A 74 13.25 -12.08 4.11
N SER A 75 14.29 -11.40 4.60
CA SER A 75 14.31 -10.75 5.93
C SER A 75 14.33 -9.23 5.76
N PRO A 76 13.16 -8.56 5.83
CA PRO A 76 13.07 -7.10 5.83
C PRO A 76 14.01 -6.45 6.86
N GLU A 77 14.09 -7.03 8.05
CA GLU A 77 14.95 -6.58 9.14
C GLU A 77 16.46 -6.60 8.84
N ALA A 78 16.89 -7.35 7.82
CA ALA A 78 18.29 -7.41 7.42
C ALA A 78 18.69 -6.28 6.45
N LEU A 79 17.71 -5.69 5.75
CA LEU A 79 17.94 -4.70 4.68
C LEU A 79 17.31 -3.35 4.98
N LEU A 80 16.31 -3.30 5.84
CA LEU A 80 15.45 -2.14 6.04
C LEU A 80 15.49 -1.63 7.48
N THR A 81 15.20 -0.35 7.64
CA THR A 81 15.08 0.26 8.98
C THR A 81 13.63 0.20 9.45
N GLU A 82 13.37 -0.41 10.61
CA GLU A 82 12.03 -0.37 11.20
C GLU A 82 11.70 1.03 11.69
N MET A 83 10.53 1.55 11.29
CA MET A 83 10.04 2.83 11.79
C MET A 83 9.36 2.63 13.15
N PRO A 84 9.51 3.58 14.11
CA PRO A 84 8.94 3.45 15.44
C PRO A 84 7.41 3.61 15.47
N ALA A 85 6.85 4.30 14.47
CA ALA A 85 5.40 4.50 14.37
C ALA A 85 4.66 3.18 14.12
N ARG A 86 3.40 3.16 14.55
CA ARG A 86 2.45 2.08 14.32
C ARG A 86 1.15 2.67 13.81
N ALA A 87 0.44 1.90 13.01
CA ALA A 87 -0.93 2.18 12.59
C ALA A 87 -1.78 0.92 12.80
N SER A 88 -3.10 1.05 12.69
CA SER A 88 -3.99 -0.10 12.69
C SER A 88 -5.16 0.08 11.71
N VAL A 89 -5.68 -1.05 11.24
CA VAL A 89 -6.91 -1.15 10.43
C VAL A 89 -7.86 -2.16 11.07
N SER A 90 -9.16 -1.98 10.88
CA SER A 90 -10.18 -2.92 11.36
C SER A 90 -10.59 -3.89 10.25
N ILE A 91 -10.25 -5.17 10.42
CA ILE A 91 -10.55 -6.24 9.48
C ILE A 91 -11.45 -7.27 10.18
N GLU A 92 -12.69 -7.40 9.70
CA GLU A 92 -13.70 -8.33 10.24
C GLU A 92 -13.89 -8.15 11.76
N GLY A 93 -13.90 -6.90 12.22
CA GLY A 93 -14.03 -6.50 13.62
C GLY A 93 -12.77 -6.67 14.47
N ARG A 94 -11.67 -7.15 13.89
CA ARG A 94 -10.38 -7.28 14.57
C ARG A 94 -9.47 -6.11 14.25
N GLU A 95 -8.80 -5.59 15.25
CA GLU A 95 -7.72 -4.64 15.04
C GLU A 95 -6.48 -5.37 14.52
N VAL A 96 -6.00 -4.96 13.35
CA VAL A 96 -4.75 -5.43 12.75
C VAL A 96 -3.73 -4.32 12.83
N ALA A 97 -2.74 -4.49 13.71
CA ALA A 97 -1.63 -3.57 13.87
C ALA A 97 -0.67 -3.66 12.67
N LEU A 98 -0.08 -2.53 12.29
CA LEU A 98 0.85 -2.40 11.18
C LEU A 98 2.14 -1.72 11.67
N ARG A 99 3.28 -2.21 11.19
CA ARG A 99 4.55 -1.49 11.21
C ARG A 99 4.92 -1.06 9.80
N ALA A 100 5.90 -0.17 9.70
CA ALA A 100 6.52 0.20 8.43
C ALA A 100 8.02 -0.05 8.50
N TRP A 101 8.54 -0.63 7.43
CA TRP A 101 9.96 -0.66 7.13
C TRP A 101 10.29 0.49 6.19
N ARG A 102 11.45 1.12 6.34
CA ARG A 102 11.93 2.18 5.48
C ARG A 102 13.12 1.71 4.64
N TYR A 103 13.01 1.91 3.34
CA TYR A 103 14.10 1.87 2.37
C TYR A 103 14.32 3.28 1.83
N ASP A 104 15.58 3.67 1.63
CA ASP A 104 15.93 5.01 1.12
C ASP A 104 16.43 4.90 -0.32
N VAL A 105 15.72 5.54 -1.25
CA VAL A 105 16.13 5.64 -2.65
C VAL A 105 16.94 6.92 -2.83
N HIS A 106 18.21 6.77 -3.17
CA HIS A 106 19.14 7.89 -3.35
C HIS A 106 19.18 8.34 -4.81
N GLY A 107 18.79 9.57 -5.08
CA GLY A 107 18.93 10.20 -6.40
C GLY A 107 20.37 10.65 -6.68
N ALA A 108 20.70 10.82 -7.96
CA ALA A 108 22.00 11.32 -8.43
C ALA A 108 22.29 12.76 -7.94
N GLY A 109 21.24 13.54 -7.68
CA GLY A 109 21.34 14.89 -7.10
C GLY A 109 21.56 14.94 -5.58
N GLY A 110 21.69 13.78 -4.92
CA GLY A 110 21.88 13.68 -3.46
C GLY A 110 20.59 13.73 -2.64
N VAL A 111 19.44 13.95 -3.28
CA VAL A 111 18.12 13.84 -2.66
C VAL A 111 17.81 12.38 -2.35
N THR A 112 17.24 12.12 -1.19
CA THR A 112 16.86 10.77 -0.76
C THR A 112 15.36 10.73 -0.50
N LEU A 113 14.68 9.77 -1.13
CA LEU A 113 13.25 9.58 -0.97
C LEU A 113 12.96 8.30 -0.18
N PRO A 114 12.09 8.36 0.83
CA PRO A 114 11.71 7.18 1.60
C PRO A 114 10.67 6.35 0.85
N VAL A 115 10.88 5.04 0.84
CA VAL A 115 9.87 4.02 0.51
C VAL A 115 9.48 3.30 1.80
N LEU A 116 8.20 3.32 2.12
CA LEU A 116 7.61 2.67 3.29
C LEU A 116 6.98 1.34 2.86
N LEU A 117 7.45 0.24 3.43
CA LEU A 117 6.93 -1.10 3.21
C LEU A 117 6.14 -1.52 4.45
N LEU A 118 4.82 -1.58 4.32
CA LEU A 118 3.91 -1.94 5.40
C LEU A 118 3.96 -3.45 5.66
N ASP A 119 3.89 -3.81 6.94
CA ASP A 119 3.98 -5.19 7.39
C ASP A 119 2.99 -5.45 8.53
N SER A 120 2.24 -6.53 8.36
CA SER A 120 1.23 -7.03 9.30
C SER A 120 1.77 -8.14 10.21
N ASP A 121 2.98 -8.65 9.97
CA ASP A 121 3.58 -9.72 10.77
C ASP A 121 4.05 -9.19 12.13
N LEU A 122 3.12 -8.95 13.04
CA LEU A 122 3.39 -8.51 14.41
C LEU A 122 2.85 -9.55 15.40
N PRO A 123 3.56 -9.85 16.51
CA PRO A 123 3.12 -10.85 17.49
C PRO A 123 1.73 -10.60 18.10
N GLY A 124 1.27 -9.35 18.13
CA GLY A 124 -0.06 -8.98 18.65
C GLY A 124 -1.21 -9.27 17.69
N ASN A 125 -0.93 -9.50 16.41
CA ASN A 125 -1.96 -9.82 15.42
C ASN A 125 -2.28 -11.32 15.42
N ALA A 126 -3.51 -11.65 15.05
CA ALA A 126 -3.89 -13.04 14.83
C ALA A 126 -3.04 -13.67 13.71
N GLU A 127 -2.83 -14.99 13.76
CA GLU A 127 -1.95 -15.68 12.81
C GLU A 127 -2.38 -15.49 11.34
N SER A 128 -3.68 -15.45 11.07
CA SER A 128 -4.22 -15.16 9.74
C SER A 128 -3.91 -13.74 9.29
N ASP A 129 -3.93 -12.78 10.21
CA ASP A 129 -3.77 -11.36 9.91
C ASP A 129 -2.29 -11.01 9.74
N ARG A 130 -1.39 -11.73 10.43
CA ARG A 130 0.08 -11.65 10.23
C ARG A 130 0.53 -12.02 8.81
N ARG A 131 -0.25 -12.84 8.11
CA ARG A 131 0.07 -13.36 6.77
C ARG A 131 -0.44 -12.45 5.65
N LEU A 132 -1.13 -11.34 5.96
CA LEU A 132 -1.69 -10.43 4.95
C LEU A 132 -0.62 -9.76 4.09
N THR A 133 0.63 -9.73 4.57
CA THR A 133 1.78 -9.17 3.85
C THR A 133 2.78 -10.24 3.41
N ASP A 134 2.36 -11.49 3.24
CA ASP A 134 3.20 -12.60 2.76
C ASP A 134 3.42 -12.55 1.24
N TYR A 135 2.36 -12.72 0.43
CA TYR A 135 2.47 -12.96 -1.00
C TYR A 135 1.97 -11.77 -1.82
N LEU A 136 2.74 -11.37 -2.82
CA LEU A 136 2.28 -10.48 -3.87
C LEU A 136 1.34 -11.25 -4.80
N TYR A 137 0.14 -10.72 -5.07
CA TYR A 137 -0.88 -11.36 -5.95
C TYR A 137 -1.23 -12.81 -5.60
N GLY A 138 -1.10 -13.21 -4.32
CA GLY A 138 -1.48 -14.53 -3.84
C GLY A 138 -2.88 -14.58 -3.22
N GLY A 139 -3.20 -15.74 -2.63
CA GLY A 139 -4.39 -15.93 -1.82
C GLY A 139 -5.71 -15.96 -2.60
N ASP A 140 -6.80 -15.68 -1.90
CA ASP A 140 -8.16 -15.59 -2.44
C ASP A 140 -8.64 -14.12 -2.50
N GLU A 141 -9.87 -13.89 -2.96
CA GLU A 141 -10.46 -12.53 -3.04
C GLU A 141 -10.46 -11.82 -1.69
N ARG A 142 -10.69 -12.54 -0.58
CA ARG A 142 -10.63 -11.96 0.77
C ARG A 142 -9.21 -11.49 1.08
N TYR A 143 -8.20 -12.31 0.79
CA TYR A 143 -6.80 -11.96 0.99
C TYR A 143 -6.44 -10.70 0.20
N ARG A 144 -6.81 -10.64 -1.09
CA ARG A 144 -6.60 -9.48 -1.95
C ARG A 144 -7.25 -8.23 -1.39
N LEU A 145 -8.52 -8.30 -0.98
CA LEU A 145 -9.21 -7.17 -0.35
C LEU A 145 -8.52 -6.71 0.94
N CYS A 146 -8.08 -7.63 1.79
CA CYS A 146 -7.35 -7.29 3.01
C CYS A 146 -6.02 -6.59 2.69
N GLN A 147 -5.31 -7.00 1.62
CA GLN A 147 -4.11 -6.30 1.16
C GLN A 147 -4.41 -4.87 0.71
N GLU A 148 -5.50 -4.65 -0.03
CA GLU A 148 -5.91 -3.30 -0.44
C GLU A 148 -6.31 -2.42 0.75
N ILE A 149 -6.92 -3.00 1.80
CA ILE A 149 -7.22 -2.30 3.05
C ILE A 149 -5.91 -1.89 3.74
N VAL A 150 -4.96 -2.82 3.90
CA VAL A 150 -3.66 -2.55 4.52
C VAL A 150 -2.88 -1.50 3.73
N LEU A 151 -2.83 -1.62 2.39
CA LEU A 151 -2.12 -0.69 1.53
C LEU A 151 -2.78 0.70 1.51
N GLY A 152 -4.08 0.75 1.19
CA GLY A 152 -4.79 2.02 1.01
C GLY A 152 -5.07 2.73 2.32
N ILE A 153 -5.84 2.10 3.21
CA ILE A 153 -6.25 2.69 4.49
C ILE A 153 -5.09 2.69 5.47
N GLY A 154 -4.45 1.52 5.65
CA GLY A 154 -3.30 1.38 6.56
C GLY A 154 -2.12 2.27 6.16
N GLY A 155 -1.88 2.45 4.86
CA GLY A 155 -0.84 3.35 4.36
C GLY A 155 -1.10 4.82 4.65
N VAL A 156 -2.33 5.31 4.47
CA VAL A 156 -2.68 6.69 4.88
C VAL A 156 -2.50 6.88 6.37
N ARG A 157 -3.00 5.95 7.20
CA ARG A 157 -2.84 6.01 8.67
C ARG A 157 -1.39 5.96 9.10
N MET A 158 -0.56 5.14 8.45
CA MET A 158 0.87 5.08 8.72
C MET A 158 1.57 6.39 8.35
N LEU A 159 1.21 7.02 7.22
CA LEU A 159 1.72 8.33 6.85
C LEU A 159 1.40 9.39 7.93
N ARG A 160 0.16 9.42 8.44
CA ARG A 160 -0.20 10.30 9.58
C ARG A 160 0.61 9.99 10.83
N ALA A 161 0.75 8.71 11.20
CA ALA A 161 1.53 8.30 12.37
C ALA A 161 3.01 8.68 12.27
N LEU A 162 3.54 8.81 11.06
CA LEU A 162 4.90 9.27 10.77
C LEU A 162 5.04 10.80 10.62
N GLY A 163 3.94 11.55 10.79
CA GLY A 163 3.91 13.01 10.71
C GLY A 163 3.81 13.57 9.28
N TYR A 164 3.39 12.76 8.31
CA TYR A 164 3.04 13.25 6.96
C TYR A 164 1.60 13.80 6.98
N ASP A 165 1.39 14.90 7.69
CA ASP A 165 0.05 15.51 7.85
C ASP A 165 -0.36 16.36 6.63
N SER A 166 0.62 16.87 5.89
CA SER A 166 0.41 17.79 4.76
C SER A 166 0.82 17.18 3.40
N ILE A 167 0.12 16.13 2.97
CA ILE A 167 0.33 15.52 1.64
C ILE A 167 -0.50 16.27 0.59
N ARG A 168 0.17 16.76 -0.46
CA ARG A 168 -0.48 17.51 -1.54
C ARG A 168 -1.29 16.61 -2.46
N ARG A 169 -0.76 15.44 -2.81
CA ARG A 169 -1.35 14.49 -3.75
C ARG A 169 -1.09 13.05 -3.33
N PHE A 170 -2.10 12.21 -3.50
CA PHE A 170 -2.04 10.77 -3.36
C PHE A 170 -2.12 10.16 -4.76
N HIS A 171 -1.02 9.58 -5.22
CA HIS A 171 -0.95 8.90 -6.51
C HIS A 171 -1.12 7.40 -6.32
N MET A 172 -2.17 6.83 -6.91
CA MET A 172 -2.45 5.40 -6.93
C MET A 172 -1.97 4.80 -8.24
N ASN A 173 -0.99 3.92 -8.15
CA ASN A 173 -0.50 3.12 -9.26
C ASN A 173 -1.34 1.84 -9.36
N GLU A 174 -2.33 1.86 -10.25
CA GLU A 174 -3.42 0.88 -10.39
C GLU A 174 -4.46 0.90 -9.23
N GLY A 175 -5.53 0.12 -9.36
CA GLY A 175 -6.66 0.07 -8.42
C GLY A 175 -6.35 -0.42 -7.00
N HIS A 176 -5.19 -1.03 -6.77
CA HIS A 176 -4.87 -1.73 -5.52
C HIS A 176 -4.82 -0.85 -4.25
N ALA A 177 -4.66 0.46 -4.43
CA ALA A 177 -4.65 1.41 -3.33
C ALA A 177 -5.92 2.28 -3.29
N ALA A 178 -6.94 1.97 -4.09
CA ALA A 178 -8.16 2.79 -4.24
C ALA A 178 -8.90 3.01 -2.92
N LEU A 179 -8.80 2.08 -1.96
CA LEU A 179 -9.41 2.22 -0.63
C LEU A 179 -8.82 3.37 0.20
N LEU A 180 -7.67 3.95 -0.18
CA LEU A 180 -7.17 5.17 0.45
C LEU A 180 -8.15 6.34 0.31
N VAL A 181 -8.95 6.35 -0.76
CA VAL A 181 -9.96 7.40 -1.00
C VAL A 181 -11.04 7.37 0.08
N LEU A 182 -11.33 6.20 0.65
CA LEU A 182 -12.21 6.09 1.81
C LEU A 182 -11.54 6.76 3.01
N GLU A 183 -10.32 6.37 3.41
CA GLU A 183 -9.67 7.00 4.57
C GLU A 183 -9.58 8.53 4.44
N LEU A 184 -9.25 9.07 3.25
CA LEU A 184 -9.24 10.51 3.00
C LEU A 184 -10.64 11.16 3.14
N GLY A 185 -11.69 10.49 2.65
CA GLY A 185 -13.07 10.93 2.82
C GLY A 185 -13.49 10.98 4.28
N PHE A 186 -13.10 9.98 5.05
CA PHE A 186 -13.38 9.90 6.48
C PHE A 186 -12.63 10.96 7.27
N GLU A 187 -11.35 11.22 6.96
CA GLU A 187 -10.58 12.32 7.55
C GLU A 187 -11.24 13.68 7.26
N GLU A 188 -11.64 13.93 6.01
CA GLU A 188 -12.26 15.20 5.59
C GLU A 188 -13.65 15.39 6.22
N MET A 189 -14.45 14.34 6.32
CA MET A 189 -15.73 14.33 7.02
C MET A 189 -15.54 14.74 8.49
N LYS A 190 -14.62 14.08 9.20
CA LYS A 190 -14.28 14.42 10.59
C LYS A 190 -13.79 15.85 10.74
N ARG A 191 -12.93 16.32 9.82
CA ARG A 191 -12.42 17.70 9.82
C ARG A 191 -13.54 18.74 9.70
N ARG A 192 -14.64 18.40 9.02
CA ARG A 192 -15.83 19.24 8.88
C ARG A 192 -16.84 19.09 10.02
N GLY A 193 -16.64 18.14 10.93
CA GLY A 193 -17.60 17.83 11.99
C GLY A 193 -18.90 17.23 11.45
N LEU A 194 -18.83 16.46 10.38
CA LEU A 194 -19.96 15.74 9.79
C LEU A 194 -19.99 14.30 10.31
N ASP A 195 -21.17 13.70 10.30
CA ASP A 195 -21.39 12.31 10.72
C ASP A 195 -21.35 11.32 9.54
N GLU A 196 -21.52 11.81 8.31
CA GLU A 196 -21.57 11.01 7.07
C GLU A 196 -20.69 11.62 5.95
N VAL A 197 -20.13 10.75 5.11
CA VAL A 197 -19.34 11.13 3.93
C VAL A 197 -20.29 11.52 2.80
N THR A 198 -20.56 12.82 2.72
CA THR A 198 -21.44 13.37 1.68
C THR A 198 -20.74 13.53 0.33
N ARG A 199 -21.52 13.85 -0.71
CA ARG A 199 -20.99 14.20 -2.03
C ARG A 199 -20.02 15.40 -1.98
N GLU A 200 -20.27 16.36 -1.10
CA GLU A 200 -19.41 17.54 -0.90
C GLU A 200 -18.06 17.16 -0.29
N VAL A 201 -18.02 16.15 0.59
CA VAL A 201 -16.78 15.58 1.11
C VAL A 201 -16.01 14.91 -0.02
N ALA A 202 -16.68 14.05 -0.82
CA ALA A 202 -16.06 13.39 -1.95
C ALA A 202 -15.48 14.37 -2.99
N VAL A 203 -16.19 15.46 -3.29
CA VAL A 203 -15.72 16.52 -4.20
C VAL A 203 -14.46 17.22 -3.68
N ALA A 204 -14.32 17.36 -2.36
CA ALA A 204 -13.15 17.99 -1.75
C ALA A 204 -11.91 17.08 -1.70
N VAL A 205 -12.11 15.77 -1.56
CA VAL A 205 -11.01 14.78 -1.61
C VAL A 205 -10.54 14.54 -3.04
N LYS A 206 -11.45 14.55 -4.03
CA LYS A 206 -11.14 14.30 -5.45
C LYS A 206 -9.87 15.00 -5.97
N PRO A 207 -9.61 16.31 -5.76
CA PRO A 207 -8.41 16.97 -6.26
C PRO A 207 -7.09 16.51 -5.60
N MET A 208 -7.16 15.78 -4.49
CA MET A 208 -5.99 15.18 -3.83
C MET A 208 -5.57 13.89 -4.51
N CYS A 209 -6.46 13.21 -5.23
CA CYS A 209 -6.23 11.89 -5.79
C CYS A 209 -5.79 11.94 -7.25
N VAL A 210 -4.72 11.20 -7.57
CA VAL A 210 -4.26 10.94 -8.93
C VAL A 210 -4.30 9.44 -9.15
N PHE A 211 -4.95 8.99 -10.21
CA PHE A 211 -5.09 7.57 -10.53
C PHE A 211 -4.43 7.27 -11.87
N THR A 212 -3.64 6.21 -11.93
CA THR A 212 -3.08 5.67 -13.17
C THR A 212 -3.50 4.22 -13.30
N THR A 213 -4.02 3.84 -14.46
CA THR A 213 -4.31 2.45 -14.82
C THR A 213 -3.44 2.03 -15.99
N HIS A 214 -2.95 0.80 -15.96
CA HIS A 214 -2.06 0.22 -16.97
C HIS A 214 -2.73 -0.92 -17.73
N THR A 215 -3.85 -1.44 -17.20
CA THR A 215 -4.59 -2.53 -17.81
C THR A 215 -5.81 -1.99 -18.57
N PRO A 216 -5.85 -2.07 -19.91
CA PRO A 216 -6.99 -1.58 -20.68
C PRO A 216 -8.22 -2.52 -20.62
N VAL A 217 -8.15 -3.63 -19.88
CA VAL A 217 -9.18 -4.68 -19.86
C VAL A 217 -9.68 -4.98 -18.43
N PRO A 218 -10.99 -5.25 -18.25
CA PRO A 218 -11.58 -5.47 -16.91
C PRO A 218 -10.94 -6.61 -16.11
N ALA A 219 -10.34 -7.60 -16.78
CA ALA A 219 -9.73 -8.75 -16.12
C ALA A 219 -8.49 -8.42 -15.28
N GLY A 220 -7.88 -7.24 -15.47
CA GLY A 220 -6.76 -6.77 -14.65
C GLY A 220 -7.18 -5.93 -13.44
N HIS A 221 -8.49 -5.77 -13.20
CA HIS A 221 -9.00 -5.01 -12.07
C HIS A 221 -9.60 -5.95 -11.03
N ASP A 222 -9.10 -5.89 -9.80
CA ASP A 222 -9.70 -6.55 -8.66
C ASP A 222 -11.14 -6.05 -8.48
N GLN A 223 -12.11 -6.97 -8.37
CA GLN A 223 -13.52 -6.66 -8.13
C GLN A 223 -14.00 -7.44 -6.92
N PHE A 224 -14.50 -6.73 -5.92
CA PHE A 224 -14.99 -7.33 -4.69
C PHE A 224 -16.50 -7.14 -4.57
N PRO A 225 -17.26 -8.21 -4.26
CA PRO A 225 -18.67 -8.08 -3.93
C PRO A 225 -18.86 -7.12 -2.75
N LEU A 226 -19.84 -6.21 -2.83
CA LEU A 226 -20.13 -5.26 -1.73
C LEU A 226 -20.44 -5.98 -0.41
N SER A 227 -21.02 -7.18 -0.45
CA SER A 227 -21.24 -8.01 0.72
C SER A 227 -19.93 -8.46 1.38
N MET A 228 -18.89 -8.74 0.58
CA MET A 228 -17.55 -9.04 1.08
C MET A 228 -16.92 -7.80 1.68
N LEU A 229 -16.97 -6.66 0.98
CA LEU A 229 -16.45 -5.39 1.48
C LEU A 229 -17.04 -5.04 2.86
N ARG A 230 -18.38 -5.07 2.99
CA ARG A 230 -19.08 -4.78 4.26
C ARG A 230 -18.75 -5.75 5.39
N ARG A 231 -18.44 -7.01 5.06
CA ARG A 231 -18.05 -8.01 6.07
C ARG A 231 -16.60 -7.82 6.53
N VAL A 232 -15.71 -7.48 5.59
CA VAL A 232 -14.26 -7.42 5.82
C VAL A 232 -13.83 -6.05 6.34
N LEU A 233 -14.25 -4.96 5.69
CA LEU A 233 -13.96 -3.61 6.12
C LEU A 233 -14.96 -3.18 7.19
N THR A 234 -14.51 -3.16 8.43
CA THR A 234 -15.31 -2.77 9.59
C THR A 234 -14.86 -1.45 10.21
N ASP A 235 -13.94 -0.76 9.55
CA ASP A 235 -13.68 0.65 9.81
C ASP A 235 -14.88 1.48 9.33
N TYR A 236 -15.08 2.65 9.95
CA TYR A 236 -16.01 3.72 9.55
C TYR A 236 -17.45 3.68 10.07
N GLY A 237 -17.94 2.60 10.66
CA GLY A 237 -19.31 2.56 11.21
C GLY A 237 -20.34 2.99 10.17
N ASP A 238 -21.14 4.02 10.48
CA ASP A 238 -22.20 4.52 9.59
C ASP A 238 -21.75 5.61 8.61
N ALA A 239 -20.46 5.97 8.58
CA ALA A 239 -19.98 7.11 7.79
C ALA A 239 -20.18 6.98 6.27
N TYR A 240 -20.37 5.77 5.74
CA TYR A 240 -20.55 5.49 4.31
C TYR A 240 -21.90 4.82 3.98
N ASN A 241 -22.89 4.96 4.87
CA ASN A 241 -24.22 4.39 4.64
C ASN A 241 -25.02 5.11 3.54
#